data_AF-A0A372RFG2-F1
#
_entry.id   AF-A0A372RFG2-F1
#
_cell.length_a   1.000
_cell.length_b   1.000
_cell.length_c   1.000
_cell.angle_alpha   90.00
_cell.angle_beta   90.00
_cell.angle_gamma   90.00
#
_symmetry.space_group_name_H-M   'P 1'
#
loop_
_entity.id
_entity.type
_entity.pdbx_description
1 polymer ?
#
loop_
_entity_poly.entity_id
_entity_poly.type
_entity_poly.pdbx_seq_one_letter_code
_entity_poly.pdbx_strand_id
1 'polypeptide(L)'
;MKKLFLFFFYFILMILLSFSFAFYILLSPKLSYSLDKRIVNDDPNNPWNLIPTYQVYENETTDVLNNNLFILQKPDENTNKFTNFSTSFFATSLLLTGDTSSFSNWPFVKNPALATLMVLFVFLMIIYIINVFITLYGEVNDDNILGAVYKMKAEVISEIELFYLLPSQRRCQKWFPEVLYVYSFIYMFKQFT
;
A
#
# COMPACT_ATOMS: atom_id res chain seq x y z
N MET A 1 17.39 -13.24 1.28
CA MET A 1 16.71 -11.94 1.11
C MET A 1 16.37 -11.55 -0.34
N LYS A 2 17.31 -11.07 -1.19
CA LYS A 2 16.95 -10.41 -2.47
C LYS A 2 16.04 -11.24 -3.41
N LYS A 3 16.33 -12.53 -3.62
CA LYS A 3 15.51 -13.40 -4.49
C LYS A 3 14.11 -13.69 -3.93
N LEU A 4 14.01 -13.81 -2.61
CA LEU A 4 12.75 -14.07 -1.91
C LEU A 4 11.84 -12.83 -1.92
N PHE A 5 12.42 -11.66 -1.66
CA PHE A 5 11.71 -10.39 -1.76
C PHE A 5 11.20 -10.13 -3.20
N LEU A 6 12.02 -10.42 -4.21
CA LEU A 6 11.61 -10.31 -5.62
C LEU A 6 10.44 -11.25 -5.96
N PHE A 7 10.44 -12.48 -5.43
CA PHE A 7 9.34 -13.41 -5.62
C PHE A 7 8.03 -12.88 -5.04
N PHE A 8 8.05 -12.41 -3.79
CA PHE A 8 6.87 -11.81 -3.17
C PHE A 8 6.38 -10.58 -3.92
N PHE A 9 7.29 -9.70 -4.33
CA PHE A 9 6.98 -8.51 -5.11
C PHE A 9 6.29 -8.85 -6.45
N TYR A 10 6.80 -9.84 -7.17
CA TYR A 10 6.17 -10.28 -8.42
C TYR A 10 4.77 -10.87 -8.17
N PHE A 11 4.62 -11.65 -7.10
CA PHE A 11 3.34 -12.28 -6.77
C PHE A 11 2.25 -11.25 -6.44
N ILE A 12 2.54 -10.22 -5.63
CA ILE A 12 1.57 -9.15 -5.36
C ILE A 12 1.23 -8.36 -6.63
N LEU A 13 2.21 -8.10 -7.49
CA LEU A 13 1.97 -7.40 -8.75
C LEU A 13 0.98 -8.18 -9.64
N MET A 14 1.12 -9.51 -9.72
CA MET A 14 0.21 -10.37 -10.49
C MET A 14 -1.22 -10.35 -9.94
N ILE A 15 -1.38 -10.35 -8.61
CA ILE A 15 -2.70 -10.22 -7.96
C ILE A 15 -3.31 -8.85 -8.28
N LEU A 16 -2.56 -7.77 -8.08
CA LEU A 16 -3.04 -6.40 -8.33
C LEU A 16 -3.42 -6.19 -9.80
N LEU A 17 -2.64 -6.71 -10.75
CA LEU A 17 -2.95 -6.64 -12.18
C LEU A 17 -4.25 -7.39 -12.51
N SER A 18 -4.41 -8.59 -11.96
CA SER A 18 -5.57 -9.44 -12.22
C SER A 18 -6.86 -8.82 -11.67
N PHE A 19 -6.84 -8.34 -10.42
CA PHE A 19 -8.00 -7.68 -9.82
C PHE A 19 -8.28 -6.30 -10.43
N SER A 20 -7.24 -5.53 -10.76
CA SER A 20 -7.40 -4.27 -11.51
C SER A 20 -8.11 -4.49 -12.83
N PHE A 21 -7.76 -5.56 -13.55
CA PHE A 21 -8.41 -5.90 -14.80
C PHE A 21 -9.87 -6.31 -14.60
N ALA A 22 -10.16 -7.09 -13.56
CA ALA A 22 -11.53 -7.48 -13.21
C ALA A 22 -12.40 -6.26 -12.84
N PHE A 23 -11.89 -5.35 -12.00
CA PHE A 23 -12.57 -4.10 -11.66
C PHE A 23 -12.76 -3.20 -12.88
N TYR A 24 -11.74 -3.11 -13.74
CA TYR A 24 -11.80 -2.36 -14.99
C TYR A 24 -12.94 -2.86 -15.89
N ILE A 25 -13.04 -4.17 -16.12
CA ILE A 25 -14.13 -4.73 -16.95
C ILE A 25 -15.49 -4.50 -16.30
N LEU A 26 -15.59 -4.62 -14.97
CA LEU A 26 -16.85 -4.52 -14.26
C LEU A 26 -17.38 -3.08 -14.21
N LEU A 27 -16.50 -2.10 -14.00
CA LEU A 27 -16.84 -0.70 -13.71
C LEU A 27 -16.53 0.27 -14.85
N SER A 28 -15.95 -0.20 -15.94
CA SER A 28 -15.79 0.62 -17.15
C SER A 28 -17.16 0.94 -17.77
N PRO A 29 -17.32 2.16 -18.32
CA PRO A 29 -18.46 2.49 -19.18
C PRO A 29 -18.40 1.63 -20.44
N LYS A 30 -19.51 0.98 -20.78
CA LYS A 30 -19.69 0.18 -21.99
C LYS A 30 -20.12 1.03 -23.18
N LEU A 31 -20.79 2.15 -22.91
CA LEU A 31 -21.25 3.08 -23.93
C LEU A 31 -20.36 4.33 -23.98
N SER A 32 -20.36 5.00 -25.13
CA SER A 32 -19.64 6.27 -25.29
C SER A 32 -20.23 7.33 -24.37
N TYR A 33 -19.35 8.11 -23.77
CA TYR A 33 -19.70 9.24 -22.90
C TYR A 33 -18.81 10.44 -23.23
N SER A 34 -19.24 11.63 -22.83
CA SER A 34 -18.48 12.87 -22.90
C SER A 34 -18.63 13.61 -21.58
N LEU A 35 -17.56 14.21 -21.06
CA LEU A 35 -17.63 15.00 -19.83
C LEU A 35 -18.22 16.39 -20.06
N ASP A 36 -18.14 16.91 -21.29
CA ASP A 36 -18.62 18.26 -21.62
C ASP A 36 -20.09 18.30 -21.98
N LYS A 37 -20.61 17.20 -22.55
CA LYS A 37 -22.02 17.06 -22.90
C LYS A 37 -22.66 16.00 -22.04
N ARG A 38 -23.74 16.38 -21.35
CA ARG A 38 -24.57 15.42 -20.61
C ARG A 38 -25.22 14.43 -21.57
N ILE A 39 -24.79 13.18 -21.48
CA ILE A 39 -25.37 12.04 -22.18
C ILE A 39 -25.79 11.05 -21.11
N VAL A 40 -27.10 10.99 -20.84
CA VAL A 40 -27.68 10.00 -19.93
C VAL A 40 -28.07 8.80 -20.78
N ASN A 41 -27.51 7.65 -20.47
CA ASN A 41 -27.82 6.37 -21.09
C ASN A 41 -28.07 5.34 -19.98
N ASP A 42 -28.54 4.16 -20.38
CA ASP A 42 -28.85 3.06 -19.44
C ASP A 42 -27.60 2.35 -18.91
N ASP A 43 -26.40 2.91 -19.14
CA ASP A 43 -25.15 2.35 -18.62
C ASP A 43 -24.94 2.79 -17.16
N PRO A 44 -24.95 1.86 -16.19
CA PRO A 44 -24.77 2.19 -14.78
C PRO A 44 -23.38 2.76 -14.46
N ASN A 45 -22.39 2.54 -15.32
CA ASN A 45 -21.01 2.99 -15.12
C ASN A 45 -20.71 4.33 -15.79
N ASN A 46 -21.66 4.93 -16.50
CA ASN A 46 -21.50 6.25 -17.10
C ASN A 46 -21.25 7.30 -15.99
N PRO A 47 -20.21 8.14 -16.07
CA PRO A 47 -19.93 9.18 -15.08
C PRO A 47 -21.13 10.07 -14.75
N TRP A 48 -22.01 10.36 -15.72
CA TRP A 48 -23.22 11.17 -15.50
C TRP A 48 -24.29 10.49 -14.63
N ASN A 49 -24.23 9.17 -14.46
CA ASN A 49 -25.14 8.41 -13.60
C ASN A 49 -24.57 8.21 -12.18
N LEU A 50 -23.28 8.54 -11.97
CA LEU A 50 -22.57 8.37 -10.71
C LEU A 50 -22.45 9.65 -9.88
N ILE A 51 -22.76 10.81 -10.48
CA ILE A 51 -22.65 12.11 -9.80
C ILE A 51 -23.66 12.26 -8.66
N PRO A 52 -23.30 12.98 -7.58
CA PRO A 52 -24.24 13.33 -6.54
C PRO A 52 -25.30 14.30 -7.07
N THR A 53 -26.54 14.09 -6.61
CA THR A 53 -27.69 14.96 -6.91
C THR A 53 -28.12 15.66 -5.63
N TYR A 54 -28.07 16.99 -5.61
CA TYR A 54 -28.45 17.79 -4.45
C TYR A 54 -29.86 18.34 -4.62
N GLN A 55 -30.74 18.04 -3.66
CA GLN A 55 -32.07 18.63 -3.55
C GLN A 55 -31.99 19.87 -2.65
N VAL A 56 -32.62 20.97 -3.08
CA VAL A 56 -32.72 22.19 -2.28
C VAL A 56 -33.95 22.08 -1.39
N TYR A 57 -33.74 22.14 -0.08
CA TYR A 57 -34.81 22.20 0.92
C TYR A 57 -34.84 23.60 1.52
N GLU A 58 -36.01 24.24 1.54
CA GLU A 58 -36.23 25.50 2.27
C GLU A 58 -37.02 25.19 3.54
N ASN A 59 -36.66 25.81 4.67
CA ASN A 59 -37.18 25.43 5.99
C ASN A 59 -38.59 25.99 6.26
N GLU A 60 -39.33 25.17 7.02
CA GLU A 60 -40.54 25.45 7.84
C GLU A 60 -41.92 25.03 7.33
N THR A 61 -42.10 24.73 6.05
CA THR A 61 -43.25 23.93 5.61
C THR A 61 -42.77 22.89 4.62
N THR A 62 -43.25 21.67 4.77
CA THR A 62 -43.10 20.54 3.83
C THR A 62 -43.67 20.82 2.43
N ASP A 63 -43.77 22.08 2.02
CA ASP A 63 -43.96 22.50 0.65
C ASP A 63 -42.58 22.78 0.07
N VAL A 64 -42.02 21.71 -0.48
CA VAL A 64 -40.86 21.76 -1.37
C VAL A 64 -41.21 22.74 -2.50
N LEU A 65 -40.67 23.95 -2.42
CA LEU A 65 -40.79 24.97 -3.47
C LEU A 65 -40.10 24.40 -4.73
N ASN A 66 -40.87 23.68 -5.54
CA ASN A 66 -40.45 22.85 -6.68
C ASN A 66 -39.73 21.53 -6.30
N ASN A 67 -40.50 20.44 -6.18
CA ASN A 67 -40.04 19.03 -6.16
C ASN A 67 -39.04 18.62 -7.27
N ASN A 68 -38.77 19.51 -8.22
CA ASN A 68 -37.98 19.26 -9.43
C ASN A 68 -36.67 20.06 -9.49
N LEU A 69 -36.32 20.85 -8.47
CA LEU A 69 -35.06 21.60 -8.47
C LEU A 69 -33.91 20.73 -7.92
N PHE A 70 -33.13 20.17 -8.85
CA PHE A 70 -31.94 19.37 -8.54
C PHE A 70 -30.69 20.08 -9.07
N ILE A 71 -29.69 20.22 -8.21
CA ILE A 71 -28.35 20.68 -8.61
C ILE A 71 -27.52 19.44 -8.92
N LEU A 72 -27.05 19.35 -10.17
CA LEU A 72 -26.18 18.29 -10.66
C LEU A 72 -24.74 18.79 -10.69
N GLN A 73 -23.82 18.02 -10.11
CA GLN A 73 -22.41 18.29 -10.24
C GLN A 73 -21.91 17.81 -11.62
N LYS A 74 -21.10 18.62 -12.32
CA LYS A 74 -20.45 18.17 -13.56
C LYS A 74 -19.46 17.03 -13.19
N PRO A 75 -19.55 15.85 -13.83
CA PRO A 75 -18.59 14.79 -13.61
C PRO A 75 -17.21 15.19 -14.13
N ASP A 76 -16.19 14.70 -13.44
CA ASP A 76 -14.79 14.82 -13.83
C ASP A 76 -14.20 13.43 -14.15
N GLU A 77 -12.93 13.39 -14.52
CA GLU A 77 -12.22 12.14 -14.79
C GLU A 77 -12.13 11.23 -13.54
N ASN A 78 -12.21 11.79 -12.34
CA ASN A 78 -12.14 11.04 -11.08
C ASN A 78 -13.49 10.44 -10.67
N THR A 79 -14.58 10.89 -11.29
CA THR A 79 -15.94 10.39 -11.02
C THR A 79 -16.07 8.92 -11.39
N ASN A 80 -15.42 8.47 -12.47
CA ASN A 80 -15.21 7.05 -12.73
C ASN A 80 -13.74 6.76 -13.02
N LYS A 81 -13.01 6.32 -11.99
CA LYS A 81 -11.58 5.94 -12.08
C LYS A 81 -11.34 4.64 -12.84
N PHE A 82 -12.37 3.90 -13.26
CA PHE A 82 -12.25 2.64 -14.00
C PHE A 82 -12.41 2.80 -15.52
N THR A 83 -12.40 4.04 -16.01
CA THR A 83 -12.44 4.37 -17.44
C THR A 83 -11.14 4.00 -18.15
N ASN A 84 -10.00 4.13 -17.47
CA ASN A 84 -8.68 3.70 -17.95
C ASN A 84 -8.12 2.57 -17.09
N PHE A 85 -7.36 1.67 -17.72
CA PHE A 85 -6.72 0.58 -16.99
C PHE A 85 -5.70 1.08 -15.95
N SER A 86 -4.92 2.11 -16.29
CA SER A 86 -3.92 2.69 -15.38
C SER A 86 -4.55 3.26 -14.11
N THR A 87 -5.68 3.94 -14.24
CA THR A 87 -6.43 4.50 -13.09
C THR A 87 -7.15 3.40 -12.31
N SER A 88 -7.61 2.33 -12.96
CA SER A 88 -8.12 1.13 -12.29
C SER A 88 -7.05 0.45 -11.44
N PHE A 89 -5.83 0.33 -11.97
CA PHE A 89 -4.70 -0.26 -11.25
C PHE A 89 -4.33 0.58 -10.03
N PHE A 90 -4.32 1.90 -10.19
CA PHE A 90 -4.11 2.82 -9.08
C PHE A 90 -5.22 2.70 -8.02
N ALA A 91 -6.49 2.67 -8.42
CA ALA A 91 -7.63 2.50 -7.51
C ALA A 91 -7.57 1.16 -6.74
N THR A 92 -7.15 0.09 -7.41
CA THR A 92 -6.95 -1.24 -6.79
C THR A 92 -5.78 -1.22 -5.80
N SER A 93 -4.72 -0.47 -6.10
CA SER A 93 -3.59 -0.26 -5.19
C SER A 93 -3.99 0.59 -3.97
N LEU A 94 -4.89 1.57 -4.14
CA LEU A 94 -5.48 2.31 -3.03
C LEU A 94 -6.34 1.40 -2.14
N LEU A 95 -7.13 0.50 -2.75
CA LEU A 95 -7.92 -0.48 -2.01
C LEU A 95 -7.05 -1.40 -1.15
N LEU A 96 -5.86 -1.78 -1.63
CA LEU A 96 -4.88 -2.52 -0.84
C LEU A 96 -4.50 -1.78 0.45
N THR A 97 -4.34 -0.46 0.38
CA THR A 97 -4.06 0.39 1.56
C THR A 97 -5.30 0.69 2.42
N GLY A 98 -6.47 0.22 2.00
CA GLY A 98 -7.74 0.43 2.69
C GLY A 98 -8.55 1.64 2.21
N ASP A 99 -8.10 2.36 1.18
CA ASP A 99 -8.84 3.48 0.61
C ASP A 99 -9.92 2.98 -0.37
N THR A 100 -11.18 3.11 0.05
CA THR A 100 -12.37 2.72 -0.73
C THR A 100 -13.02 3.88 -1.48
N SER A 101 -12.45 5.09 -1.44
CA SER A 101 -13.03 6.30 -2.07
C SER A 101 -13.36 6.09 -3.54
N SER A 102 -12.48 5.37 -4.25
CA SER A 102 -12.63 5.03 -5.66
C SER A 102 -13.86 4.17 -5.97
N PHE A 103 -14.40 3.44 -5.00
CA PHE A 103 -15.56 2.54 -5.16
C PHE A 103 -16.85 3.11 -4.58
N SER A 104 -16.77 4.25 -3.88
CA SER A 104 -17.90 4.85 -3.14
C SER A 104 -19.10 5.24 -4.00
N ASN A 105 -18.88 5.43 -5.31
CA ASN A 105 -19.93 5.82 -6.26
C ASN A 105 -20.94 4.70 -6.52
N TRP A 106 -20.60 3.43 -6.23
CA TRP A 106 -21.49 2.28 -6.47
C TRP A 106 -22.06 1.74 -5.16
N PRO A 107 -23.40 1.71 -5.00
CA PRO A 107 -24.01 1.08 -3.84
C PRO A 107 -23.84 -0.44 -3.90
N PHE A 108 -23.23 -1.02 -2.86
CA PHE A 108 -22.91 -2.46 -2.78
C PHE A 108 -24.14 -3.37 -2.85
N VAL A 109 -25.28 -2.94 -2.30
CA VAL A 109 -26.54 -3.71 -2.33
C VAL A 109 -27.04 -3.91 -3.75
N LYS A 110 -26.86 -2.90 -4.63
CA LYS A 110 -27.30 -2.99 -6.03
C LYS A 110 -26.32 -3.77 -6.90
N ASN A 111 -25.06 -3.87 -6.47
CA ASN A 111 -23.97 -4.48 -7.24
C ASN A 111 -23.29 -5.60 -6.43
N PRO A 112 -23.94 -6.76 -6.25
CA PRO A 112 -23.39 -7.86 -5.44
C PRO A 112 -22.08 -8.40 -6.02
N ALA A 113 -21.90 -8.34 -7.35
CA ALA A 113 -20.66 -8.73 -8.01
C ALA A 113 -19.47 -7.88 -7.56
N LEU A 114 -19.65 -6.56 -7.47
CA LEU A 114 -18.60 -5.65 -6.99
C LEU A 114 -18.24 -5.93 -5.53
N ALA A 115 -19.26 -6.06 -4.68
CA ALA A 115 -19.07 -6.38 -3.27
C ALA A 115 -18.31 -7.70 -3.07
N THR A 116 -18.70 -8.73 -3.83
CA THR A 116 -18.03 -10.04 -3.79
C THR A 116 -16.58 -9.94 -4.22
N LEU A 117 -16.29 -9.22 -5.31
CA LEU A 117 -14.93 -9.03 -5.82
C LEU A 117 -14.04 -8.27 -4.82
N MET A 118 -14.58 -7.24 -4.17
CA MET A 118 -13.86 -6.48 -3.12
C MET A 118 -13.58 -7.35 -1.89
N VAL A 119 -14.57 -8.11 -1.40
CA VAL A 119 -14.38 -9.01 -0.25
C VAL A 119 -13.34 -10.08 -0.58
N LEU A 120 -13.40 -10.67 -1.77
CA LEU A 120 -12.41 -11.65 -2.23
C LEU A 120 -11.01 -11.05 -2.31
N PHE A 121 -10.89 -9.84 -2.86
CA PHE A 121 -9.62 -9.13 -2.94
C PHE A 121 -9.02 -8.92 -1.55
N VAL A 122 -9.77 -8.33 -0.62
CA VAL A 122 -9.30 -8.05 0.74
C VAL A 122 -8.92 -9.35 1.46
N PHE A 123 -9.73 -10.41 1.32
CA PHE A 123 -9.43 -11.72 1.91
C PHE A 123 -8.12 -12.31 1.41
N LEU A 124 -7.89 -12.30 0.08
CA LEU A 124 -6.64 -12.77 -0.51
C LEU A 124 -5.44 -11.91 -0.10
N MET A 125 -5.62 -10.59 -0.04
CA MET A 125 -4.55 -9.67 0.37
C MET A 125 -4.17 -9.85 1.84
N ILE A 126 -5.13 -10.09 2.73
CA ILE A 126 -4.85 -10.38 4.15
C ILE A 126 -3.98 -11.64 4.26
N ILE A 127 -4.36 -12.74 3.59
CA ILE A 127 -3.60 -13.99 3.59
C ILE A 127 -2.18 -13.75 3.05
N TYR A 128 -2.08 -13.04 1.93
CA TYR A 128 -0.79 -12.72 1.32
C TYR A 128 0.11 -11.90 2.26
N ILE A 129 -0.40 -10.81 2.85
CA ILE A 129 0.37 -9.93 3.74
C ILE A 129 0.85 -10.71 4.96
N ILE A 130 0.00 -11.55 5.56
CA ILE A 130 0.39 -12.38 6.71
C ILE A 130 1.48 -13.39 6.30
N ASN A 131 1.37 -14.03 5.14
CA ASN A 131 2.38 -14.97 4.65
C ASN A 131 3.74 -14.30 4.42
N VAL A 132 3.73 -13.09 3.83
CA VAL A 132 4.95 -12.28 3.68
C VAL A 132 5.52 -11.92 5.04
N PHE A 133 4.68 -11.49 5.98
CA PHE A 133 5.10 -11.11 7.33
C PHE A 133 5.76 -12.27 8.09
N ILE A 134 5.14 -13.44 8.10
CA ILE A 134 5.70 -14.65 8.74
C ILE A 134 7.05 -15.01 8.11
N THR A 135 7.14 -14.94 6.79
CA THR A 135 8.38 -15.29 6.09
C THR A 135 9.52 -14.30 6.41
N LEU A 136 9.23 -13.00 6.38
CA LEU A 136 10.22 -11.97 6.73
C LEU A 136 10.62 -12.05 8.21
N TYR A 137 9.66 -12.30 9.09
CA TYR A 137 9.92 -12.49 10.52
C TYR A 137 10.83 -13.69 10.77
N GLY A 138 10.56 -14.81 10.10
CA GLY A 138 11.40 -16.01 10.16
C GLY A 138 12.83 -15.76 9.68
N GLU A 139 13.02 -14.98 8.61
CA GLU A 139 14.36 -14.66 8.08
C GLU A 139 15.18 -13.75 9.01
N VAL A 140 14.52 -12.82 9.73
CA VAL A 140 15.20 -11.98 10.72
C VAL A 140 15.54 -12.76 11.99
N ASN A 141 14.71 -13.72 12.37
CA ASN A 141 14.84 -14.46 13.63
C ASN A 141 15.82 -15.64 13.58
N ASP A 142 16.66 -15.75 12.54
CA ASP A 142 17.78 -16.69 12.51
C ASP A 142 18.74 -16.40 13.68
N ASP A 143 19.29 -17.47 14.29
CA ASP A 143 20.09 -17.51 15.53
C ASP A 143 21.33 -16.57 15.56
N ASN A 144 21.62 -15.91 14.45
CA ASN A 144 22.75 -15.02 14.28
C ASN A 144 22.44 -13.55 14.62
N ILE A 145 21.22 -13.20 15.08
CA ILE A 145 20.92 -11.84 15.58
C ILE A 145 21.94 -11.44 16.66
N LEU A 146 22.23 -12.35 17.60
CA LEU A 146 23.16 -12.07 18.68
C LEU A 146 24.58 -11.80 18.13
N GLY A 147 25.02 -12.61 17.18
CA GLY A 147 26.29 -12.42 16.47
C GLY A 147 26.36 -11.10 15.69
N ALA A 148 25.27 -10.74 15.00
CA ALA A 148 25.15 -9.48 14.26
C ALA A 148 25.16 -8.26 15.19
N VAL A 149 24.49 -8.34 16.34
CA VAL A 149 24.49 -7.29 17.38
C VAL A 149 25.89 -7.11 17.96
N TYR A 150 26.59 -8.20 18.28
CA TYR A 150 27.97 -8.11 18.77
C TYR A 150 28.92 -7.56 17.71
N LYS A 151 28.75 -7.94 16.45
CA LYS A 151 29.53 -7.39 15.33
C LYS A 151 29.31 -5.88 15.19
N MET A 152 28.06 -5.42 15.19
CA MET A 152 27.74 -3.99 15.10
C MET A 152 28.29 -3.20 16.30
N LYS A 153 28.20 -3.77 17.51
CA LYS A 153 28.81 -3.17 18.71
C LYS A 153 30.33 -3.07 18.59
N ALA A 154 30.99 -4.11 18.09
CA ALA A 154 32.44 -4.12 17.91
C ALA A 154 32.90 -3.08 16.87
N GLU A 155 32.15 -2.93 15.76
CA GLU A 155 32.42 -1.93 14.72
C GLU A 155 32.35 -0.51 15.28
N VAL A 156 31.26 -0.17 15.99
CA VAL A 156 31.11 1.14 16.64
C VAL A 156 32.21 1.40 17.67
N ILE A 157 32.58 0.40 18.48
CA ILE A 157 33.67 0.54 19.46
C ILE A 157 35.01 0.77 18.75
N SER A 158 35.27 0.08 17.63
CA SER A 158 36.51 0.25 16.86
C SER A 158 36.63 1.64 16.23
N GLU A 159 35.53 2.21 15.75
CA GLU A 159 35.50 3.59 15.24
C GLU A 159 35.76 4.60 16.36
N ILE A 160 35.15 4.41 17.53
CA ILE A 160 35.40 5.25 18.71
C ILE A 160 36.87 5.15 19.14
N GLU A 161 37.45 3.96 19.17
CA GLU A 161 38.87 3.76 19.49
C GLU A 161 39.82 4.45 18.51
N LEU A 162 39.49 4.48 17.22
CA LEU A 162 40.37 5.03 16.19
C LEU A 162 40.27 6.55 16.08
N PHE A 163 39.08 7.13 16.24
CA PHE A 163 38.84 8.56 15.99
C PHE A 163 38.70 9.41 17.26
N TYR A 164 38.31 8.82 18.40
CA TYR A 164 37.89 9.60 19.57
C TYR A 164 38.69 9.32 20.86
N LEU A 165 39.58 8.32 20.89
CA LEU A 165 40.37 7.97 22.08
C LEU A 165 41.87 8.24 21.93
N LEU A 166 42.49 8.78 22.99
CA LEU A 166 43.93 9.00 23.06
C LEU A 166 44.71 7.70 23.34
N PRO A 167 45.99 7.60 22.95
CA PRO A 167 46.80 6.38 23.11
C PRO A 167 46.96 5.87 24.54
N SER A 168 46.82 6.75 25.55
CA SER A 168 46.85 6.39 26.97
C SER A 168 45.52 5.82 27.46
N GLN A 169 44.39 6.32 26.96
CA GLN A 169 43.04 5.85 27.30
C GLN A 169 42.79 4.44 26.73
N ARG A 170 43.28 4.16 25.52
CA ARG A 170 43.21 2.81 24.90
C ARG A 170 43.96 1.73 25.68
N ARG A 171 45.02 2.10 26.40
CA ARG A 171 45.84 1.18 27.21
C ARG A 171 45.35 1.04 28.66
N CYS A 172 44.26 1.72 29.02
CA CYS A 172 43.66 1.59 30.33
C CYS A 172 42.90 0.26 30.43
N GLN A 173 43.54 -0.74 31.03
CA GLN A 173 43.01 -2.10 31.21
C GLN A 173 41.67 -2.13 31.98
N LYS A 174 41.38 -1.07 32.75
CA LYS A 174 40.13 -0.90 33.49
C LYS A 174 38.94 -0.50 32.60
N TRP A 175 39.20 0.15 31.47
CA TRP A 175 38.17 0.61 30.52
C TRP A 175 38.05 -0.33 29.32
N PHE A 176 39.15 -0.97 28.92
CA PHE A 176 39.20 -1.95 27.84
C PHE A 176 40.04 -3.18 28.28
N PRO A 177 39.41 -4.27 28.73
CA PRO A 177 40.15 -5.50 29.04
C PRO A 177 40.70 -6.15 27.75
N GLU A 178 41.95 -6.61 27.77
CA GLU A 178 42.69 -7.17 26.62
C GLU A 178 41.98 -8.32 25.87
N VAL A 179 41.01 -8.97 26.52
CA VAL A 179 40.22 -10.08 25.94
C VAL A 179 39.39 -9.63 24.73
N LEU A 180 39.00 -8.35 24.65
CA LEU A 180 38.29 -7.78 23.48
C LEU A 180 39.19 -7.69 22.24
N TYR A 181 40.50 -7.52 22.40
CA TYR A 181 41.45 -7.40 21.29
C TYR A 181 41.63 -8.74 20.57
N VAL A 182 41.67 -9.87 21.30
CA VAL A 182 41.88 -11.19 20.69
C VAL A 182 40.70 -11.59 19.81
N TYR A 183 39.46 -11.38 20.26
CA TYR A 183 38.27 -11.69 19.47
C TYR A 183 38.13 -10.75 18.26
N SER A 184 38.30 -9.44 18.46
CA SER A 184 38.19 -8.46 17.37
C SER A 184 39.28 -8.66 16.29
N PHE A 185 40.52 -8.98 16.69
CA PHE A 185 41.63 -9.23 15.76
C PHE A 185 41.42 -10.52 14.96
N ILE A 186 40.91 -11.59 15.58
CA ILE A 186 40.57 -12.85 14.88
C ILE A 186 39.44 -12.65 13.86
N TYR A 187 38.42 -11.87 14.18
CA TYR A 187 37.32 -11.58 13.24
C TYR A 187 37.73 -10.62 12.11
N MET A 188 38.61 -9.65 12.39
CA MET A 188 39.12 -8.71 11.39
C MET A 188 40.09 -9.39 10.40
N PHE A 189 40.95 -10.31 10.86
CA PHE A 189 41.87 -11.06 9.98
C PHE A 189 41.15 -12.04 9.05
N LYS A 190 40.02 -12.61 9.49
CA LYS A 190 39.21 -13.55 8.70
C LYS A 190 38.43 -12.88 7.55
N GLN A 191 38.42 -11.54 7.48
CA GLN A 191 37.86 -10.78 6.35
C GLN A 191 38.89 -10.46 5.25
N PHE A 192 40.20 -10.69 5.49
CA PHE A 192 41.28 -10.38 4.55
C PHE A 192 42.01 -11.63 3.99
N THR A 193 41.48 -12.83 4.24
CA THR A 193 41.89 -14.11 3.60
C THR A 193 40.67 -14.79 3.01
#